data_AF-A0A5A5TZQ8-F1
#
_entry.id   AF-A0A5A5TZQ8-F1
#
_cell.length_a   1.000
_cell.length_b   1.000
_cell.length_c   1.000
_cell.angle_alpha   90.00
_cell.angle_beta   90.00
_cell.angle_gamma   90.00
#
_symmetry.space_group_name_H-M   'P 1'
#
loop_
_entity.id
_entity.type
_entity.pdbx_description
1 polymer ?
#
loop_
_entity_poly.entity_id
_entity_poly.type
_entity_poly.pdbx_seq_one_letter_code
_entity_poly.pdbx_strand_id
1 'polypeptide(L)'
;MALSHLCNACGKAHYSLEIKVNDRVFNTKIVYPETQPTALPKLVSEHFPNFVTMYNNAVSAEQRGAIELAGMGLRASLEILIKDYALEQKMDDEETIAKQSLNNVIEKYFKDGLMKSADVVRILGNDYAHWRRDYDIPLDEMKAYLDIFISAINVNLMMQNPPVQRKH
;
A
#
# COMPACT_ATOMS: atom_id res chain seq x y z
N MET A 1 -17.40 27.99 10.16
CA MET A 1 -16.16 28.25 10.91
C MET A 1 -15.08 27.38 10.32
N ALA A 2 -13.88 27.92 10.09
CA ALA A 2 -12.73 27.12 9.69
C ALA A 2 -11.91 26.81 10.95
N LEU A 3 -11.60 25.54 11.18
CA LEU A 3 -10.78 25.08 12.30
C LEU A 3 -9.50 24.43 11.78
N SER A 4 -8.39 24.66 12.46
CA SER A 4 -7.15 23.93 12.27
C SER A 4 -6.96 22.91 13.38
N HIS A 5 -6.50 21.74 13.01
CA HIS A 5 -6.31 20.58 13.87
C HIS A 5 -4.93 19.98 13.62
N LEU A 6 -4.33 19.36 14.64
CA LEU A 6 -3.05 18.68 14.52
C LEU A 6 -3.27 17.16 14.64
N CYS A 7 -2.77 16.39 13.67
CA CYS A 7 -2.83 14.93 13.74
C CYS A 7 -1.79 14.38 14.72
N ASN A 8 -2.22 13.68 15.77
CA ASN A 8 -1.33 13.09 16.76
C ASN A 8 -0.44 11.96 16.20
N ALA A 9 -0.82 11.34 15.08
CA ALA A 9 -0.07 10.24 14.48
C ALA A 9 1.09 10.70 13.57
N CYS A 10 0.88 11.74 12.76
CA CYS A 10 1.86 12.17 11.76
C CYS A 10 2.35 13.62 11.93
N GLY A 11 1.81 14.37 12.90
CA GLY A 11 2.20 15.76 13.18
C GLY A 11 1.78 16.77 12.11
N LYS A 12 1.02 16.37 11.09
CA LYS A 12 0.56 17.27 10.02
C LYS A 12 -0.74 17.98 10.42
N ALA A 13 -0.88 19.22 9.98
CA ALA A 13 -2.11 19.99 10.17
C ALA A 13 -3.20 19.50 9.20
N HIS A 14 -4.44 19.46 9.69
CA HIS A 14 -5.64 19.36 8.85
C HIS A 14 -6.60 20.48 9.19
N TYR A 15 -7.39 20.88 8.20
CA TYR A 15 -8.35 21.95 8.28
C TYR A 15 -9.74 21.37 8.13
N SER A 16 -10.71 21.94 8.82
CA SER A 16 -12.11 21.56 8.64
C SER A 16 -12.99 22.79 8.49
N LEU A 17 -14.01 22.67 7.66
CA LEU A 17 -15.07 23.65 7.54
C LEU A 17 -16.31 23.12 8.26
N GLU A 18 -16.73 23.83 9.31
CA GLU A 18 -17.90 23.47 10.10
C GLU A 18 -19.03 24.47 9.88
N ILE A 19 -20.25 23.97 9.68
CA ILE A 19 -21.47 24.78 9.59
C ILE A 19 -22.24 24.63 10.90
N LYS A 20 -22.57 25.77 11.52
CA LYS A 20 -23.43 25.80 12.71
C LYS A 20 -24.84 25.36 12.31
N VAL A 21 -25.33 24.28 12.90
CA VAL A 21 -26.70 23.76 12.72
C VAL A 21 -27.64 24.38 13.74
N ASN A 22 -27.19 24.53 14.99
CA ASN A 22 -27.87 25.26 16.05
C ASN A 22 -26.84 25.76 17.09
N ASP A 23 -27.28 26.29 18.24
CA ASP A 23 -26.38 26.90 19.23
C ASP A 23 -25.30 25.98 19.83
N ARG A 24 -25.46 24.65 19.73
CA ARG A 24 -24.50 23.69 20.29
C ARG A 24 -24.00 22.66 19.29
N VAL A 25 -24.61 22.58 18.12
CA VAL A 25 -24.32 21.57 17.11
C VAL A 25 -23.70 22.23 15.89
N PHE A 26 -22.49 21.77 15.57
CA PHE A 26 -21.79 22.06 14.33
C PHE A 26 -21.74 20.78 13.50
N ASN A 27 -21.86 20.93 12.19
CA ASN A 27 -21.72 19.83 11.25
C ASN A 27 -20.51 20.08 10.34
N THR A 28 -19.57 19.15 10.34
CA THR A 28 -18.39 19.21 9.48
C THR A 28 -18.80 18.99 8.03
N LYS A 29 -18.46 19.94 7.17
CA LYS A 29 -18.74 19.86 5.73
C LYS A 29 -17.55 19.38 4.93
N ILE A 30 -16.35 19.80 5.31
CA ILE A 30 -15.12 19.50 4.57
C ILE A 30 -14.01 19.29 5.59
N VAL A 31 -13.12 18.33 5.29
CA VAL A 31 -11.83 18.18 5.96
C VAL A 31 -10.74 18.19 4.88
N TYR A 32 -9.63 18.88 5.11
CA TYR A 32 -8.49 18.97 4.22
C TYR A 32 -7.18 18.72 4.97
N PRO A 33 -6.31 17.80 4.51
CA PRO A 33 -6.53 16.90 3.39
C PRO A 33 -7.66 15.90 3.70
N GLU A 34 -8.45 15.58 2.67
CA GLU A 34 -9.60 14.68 2.76
C GLU A 34 -9.18 13.25 3.10
N THR A 35 -7.96 12.87 2.71
CA THR A 35 -7.42 11.52 2.90
C THR A 35 -6.16 11.55 3.74
N GLN A 36 -5.97 10.53 4.56
CA GLN A 36 -4.76 10.34 5.35
C GLN A 36 -3.89 9.24 4.73
N PRO A 37 -2.59 9.50 4.50
CA PRO A 37 -1.68 8.47 4.05
C PRO A 37 -1.54 7.39 5.12
N THR A 38 -1.35 6.15 4.68
CA THR A 38 -1.11 5.02 5.58
C THR A 38 0.37 4.99 5.97
N ALA A 39 0.63 4.77 7.25
CA ALA A 39 2.00 4.58 7.73
C ALA A 39 2.52 3.21 7.27
N LEU A 40 3.59 3.22 6.47
CA LEU A 40 4.31 2.02 6.04
C LEU A 40 5.59 1.86 6.86
N PRO A 41 6.16 0.64 6.95
CA PRO A 41 7.43 0.43 7.63
C PRO A 41 8.53 1.35 7.08
N LYS A 42 9.39 1.83 7.98
CA LYS A 42 10.42 2.83 7.63
C LYS A 42 11.36 2.36 6.52
N LEU A 43 11.92 1.16 6.65
CA LEU A 43 12.85 0.61 5.66
C LEU A 43 12.18 0.39 4.31
N VAL A 44 10.95 -0.15 4.29
CA VAL A 44 10.17 -0.27 3.05
C VAL A 44 9.96 1.10 2.40
N SER A 45 9.68 2.13 3.20
CA SER A 45 9.44 3.47 2.68
C SER A 45 10.69 4.14 2.11
N GLU A 46 11.86 3.88 2.71
CA GLU A 46 13.15 4.40 2.28
C GLU A 46 13.64 3.71 1.01
N HIS A 47 13.45 2.40 0.92
CA HIS A 47 13.93 1.58 -0.20
C HIS A 47 13.00 1.62 -1.42
N PHE A 48 11.68 1.74 -1.21
CA PHE A 48 10.68 1.62 -2.28
C PHE A 48 9.74 2.85 -2.37
N PRO A 49 10.25 4.05 -2.67
CA PRO A 49 9.45 5.27 -2.69
C PRO A 49 8.34 5.29 -3.76
N ASN A 50 8.55 4.60 -4.90
CA ASN A 50 7.55 4.46 -5.95
C ASN A 50 6.36 3.60 -5.47
N PHE A 51 6.65 2.50 -4.77
CA PHE A 51 5.63 1.69 -4.10
C PHE A 51 4.83 2.52 -3.09
N VAL A 52 5.50 3.27 -2.21
CA VAL A 52 4.83 4.13 -1.20
C VAL A 52 3.85 5.10 -1.87
N THR A 53 4.26 5.70 -2.98
CA THR A 53 3.43 6.65 -3.72
C THR A 53 2.20 5.96 -4.30
N MET A 54 2.39 4.83 -4.98
CA MET A 54 1.29 4.09 -5.60
C MET A 54 0.32 3.51 -4.57
N TYR A 55 0.85 2.94 -3.49
CA TYR A 55 0.05 2.40 -2.38
C TYR A 55 -0.81 3.49 -1.72
N ASN A 56 -0.24 4.65 -1.40
CA ASN A 56 -1.00 5.75 -0.79
C ASN A 56 -2.05 6.33 -1.74
N ASN A 57 -1.80 6.38 -3.05
CA ASN A 57 -2.81 6.77 -4.03
C ASN A 57 -3.99 5.79 -4.07
N ALA A 58 -3.71 4.49 -4.01
CA ALA A 58 -4.74 3.45 -3.95
C ALA A 58 -5.57 3.54 -2.66
N VAL A 59 -4.93 3.70 -1.50
CA VAL A 59 -5.64 3.89 -0.22
C VAL A 59 -6.43 5.21 -0.20
N SER A 60 -5.90 6.28 -0.80
CA SER A 60 -6.63 7.54 -0.95
C SER A 60 -7.88 7.38 -1.84
N ALA A 61 -7.82 6.54 -2.88
CA ALA A 61 -9.00 6.20 -3.68
C ALA A 61 -10.05 5.42 -2.86
N GLU A 62 -9.61 4.45 -2.05
CA GLU A 62 -10.47 3.70 -1.13
C GLU A 62 -11.17 4.63 -0.14
N GLN A 63 -10.43 5.55 0.50
CA GLN A 63 -10.97 6.50 1.47
C GLN A 63 -12.04 7.44 0.87
N ARG A 64 -11.98 7.67 -0.46
CA ARG A 64 -12.99 8.42 -1.21
C ARG A 64 -14.15 7.55 -1.73
N GLY A 65 -14.17 6.25 -1.40
CA GLY A 65 -15.18 5.30 -1.85
C GLY A 65 -14.98 4.79 -3.28
N ALA A 66 -13.84 5.08 -3.93
CA ALA A 66 -13.51 4.57 -5.26
C ALA A 66 -12.86 3.18 -5.17
N ILE A 67 -13.65 2.18 -4.78
CA ILE A 67 -13.18 0.82 -4.43
C ILE A 67 -12.53 0.09 -5.61
N GLU A 68 -13.09 0.19 -6.81
CA GLU A 68 -12.55 -0.40 -8.03
C GLU A 68 -11.15 0.14 -8.34
N LEU A 69 -11.00 1.46 -8.25
CA LEU A 69 -9.73 2.15 -8.48
C LEU A 69 -8.71 1.78 -7.41
N ALA A 70 -9.15 1.66 -6.15
CA ALA A 70 -8.29 1.20 -5.07
C ALA A 70 -7.78 -0.22 -5.31
N GLY A 71 -8.65 -1.16 -5.67
CA GLY A 71 -8.27 -2.55 -5.98
C GLY A 71 -7.25 -2.63 -7.12
N MET A 72 -7.49 -1.91 -8.23
CA MET A 72 -6.51 -1.81 -9.32
C MET A 72 -5.19 -1.19 -8.85
N GLY A 73 -5.27 -0.15 -8.03
CA GLY A 73 -4.11 0.56 -7.50
C GLY A 73 -3.26 -0.30 -6.56
N LEU A 74 -3.88 -1.13 -5.72
CA LEU A 74 -3.20 -2.05 -4.82
C LEU A 74 -2.49 -3.19 -5.58
N ARG A 75 -3.06 -3.66 -6.70
CA ARG A 75 -2.38 -4.61 -7.58
C ARG A 75 -1.15 -3.99 -8.23
N ALA A 76 -1.27 -2.77 -8.72
CA ALA A 76 -0.17 -2.05 -9.32
C ALA A 76 0.93 -1.72 -8.29
N SER A 77 0.56 -1.40 -7.05
CA SER A 77 1.55 -1.19 -5.98
C SER A 77 2.30 -2.48 -5.63
N LEU A 78 1.62 -3.64 -5.58
CA LEU A 78 2.30 -4.93 -5.45
C LEU A 78 3.31 -5.16 -6.58
N GLU A 79 2.95 -4.90 -7.84
CA GLU A 79 3.87 -5.10 -8.96
C GLU A 79 5.14 -4.26 -8.84
N ILE A 80 4.98 -2.98 -8.48
CA ILE A 80 6.12 -2.08 -8.24
C ILE A 80 7.00 -2.64 -7.12
N LEU A 81 6.42 -2.96 -5.96
CA LEU A 81 7.16 -3.45 -4.80
C LEU A 81 7.94 -4.74 -5.11
N ILE A 82 7.29 -5.69 -5.77
CA ILE A 82 7.89 -6.99 -6.10
C ILE A 82 9.08 -6.81 -7.04
N LYS A 83 8.92 -6.01 -8.10
CA LYS A 83 9.98 -5.80 -9.10
C LYS A 83 11.14 -5.00 -8.51
N ASP A 84 10.85 -3.93 -7.76
CA ASP A 84 11.88 -3.13 -7.09
C ASP A 84 12.65 -3.98 -6.07
N TYR A 85 11.94 -4.82 -5.30
CA TYR A 85 12.59 -5.74 -4.34
C TYR A 85 13.45 -6.79 -5.05
N ALA A 86 12.97 -7.40 -6.14
CA ALA A 86 13.75 -8.38 -6.90
C ALA A 86 15.05 -7.77 -7.47
N LEU A 87 14.98 -6.51 -7.94
CA LEU A 87 16.13 -5.77 -8.43
C LEU A 87 17.11 -5.44 -7.31
N GLU A 88 16.63 -4.93 -6.18
CA GLU A 88 17.48 -4.59 -5.02
C GLU A 88 18.21 -5.82 -4.47
N GLN A 89 17.50 -6.95 -4.40
CA GLN A 89 18.06 -8.23 -3.94
C GLN A 89 18.92 -8.93 -5.01
N LYS A 90 19.14 -8.29 -6.17
CA LYS A 90 19.95 -8.81 -7.28
C LYS A 90 19.53 -10.20 -7.73
N MET A 91 18.22 -10.45 -7.74
CA MET A 91 17.67 -11.74 -8.16
C MET A 91 17.74 -11.95 -9.68
N ASP A 92 17.79 -10.85 -10.44
CA ASP A 92 17.96 -10.82 -11.89
C ASP A 92 18.33 -9.39 -12.35
N ASP A 93 18.53 -9.18 -13.65
CA ASP A 93 18.77 -7.85 -14.23
C ASP A 93 17.47 -7.07 -14.48
N GLU A 94 17.59 -5.74 -14.55
CA GLU A 94 16.46 -4.81 -14.70
C GLU A 94 15.66 -5.07 -15.99
N GLU A 95 16.33 -5.35 -17.12
CA GLU A 95 15.68 -5.59 -18.40
C GLU A 95 14.85 -6.87 -18.36
N THR A 96 15.39 -7.92 -17.75
CA THR A 96 14.70 -9.19 -17.55
C THR A 96 13.50 -9.05 -16.60
N ILE A 97 13.64 -8.33 -15.49
CA ILE A 97 12.54 -8.11 -14.53
C ILE A 97 11.43 -7.26 -15.17
N ALA A 98 11.77 -6.19 -15.89
CA ALA A 98 10.82 -5.28 -16.48
C ALA A 98 9.91 -5.96 -17.52
N LYS A 99 10.45 -6.89 -18.32
CA LYS A 99 9.71 -7.63 -19.36
C LYS A 99 8.79 -8.71 -18.81
N GLN A 100 9.01 -9.16 -17.58
CA GLN A 100 8.18 -10.22 -16.99
C GLN A 100 6.83 -9.68 -16.52
N SER A 101 5.79 -10.50 -16.70
CA SER A 101 4.47 -10.26 -16.11
C SER A 101 4.53 -10.44 -14.60
N LEU A 102 3.62 -9.78 -13.86
CA LEU A 102 3.52 -9.93 -12.41
C LEU A 102 3.43 -11.39 -11.96
N ASN A 103 2.67 -12.23 -12.67
CA ASN A 103 2.55 -13.66 -12.38
C ASN A 103 3.91 -14.36 -12.46
N ASN A 104 4.66 -14.12 -13.54
CA ASN A 104 5.95 -14.77 -13.75
C ASN A 104 7.00 -14.33 -12.72
N VAL A 105 6.99 -13.03 -12.36
CA VAL A 105 7.87 -12.50 -11.32
C VAL A 105 7.56 -13.14 -9.96
N ILE A 106 6.28 -13.31 -9.61
CA ILE A 106 5.84 -13.98 -8.38
C ILE A 106 6.33 -15.44 -8.36
N GLU A 107 6.05 -16.20 -9.42
CA GLU A 107 6.41 -17.62 -9.52
C GLU A 107 7.94 -17.83 -9.51
N LYS A 108 8.70 -16.92 -10.13
CA LYS A 108 10.15 -17.06 -10.28
C LYS A 108 10.92 -16.74 -9.01
N TYR A 109 10.56 -15.65 -8.32
CA TYR A 109 11.39 -15.09 -7.25
C TYR A 109 10.87 -15.38 -5.84
N PHE A 110 9.61 -15.79 -5.68
CA PHE A 110 8.99 -16.01 -4.38
C PHE A 110 8.53 -17.46 -4.23
N LYS A 111 8.52 -17.96 -3.00
CA LYS A 111 8.13 -19.34 -2.69
C LYS A 111 7.14 -19.38 -1.53
N ASP A 112 6.45 -20.51 -1.43
CA ASP A 112 5.60 -20.88 -0.30
C ASP A 112 4.55 -19.81 0.06
N GLY A 113 4.53 -19.37 1.31
CA GLY A 113 3.53 -18.44 1.83
C GLY A 113 3.60 -17.05 1.18
N LEU A 114 4.79 -16.59 0.80
CA LEU A 114 4.97 -15.26 0.23
C LEU A 114 4.42 -15.19 -1.20
N MET A 115 4.63 -16.27 -1.98
CA MET A 115 4.02 -16.45 -3.30
C MET A 115 2.49 -16.43 -3.20
N LYS A 116 1.91 -17.21 -2.28
CA LYS A 116 0.46 -17.24 -2.05
C LYS A 116 -0.11 -15.87 -1.69
N SER A 117 0.60 -15.11 -0.85
CA SER A 117 0.19 -13.77 -0.46
C SER A 117 0.11 -12.83 -1.67
N ALA A 118 1.14 -12.85 -2.51
CA ALA A 118 1.19 -12.05 -3.73
C ALA A 118 0.12 -12.48 -4.74
N ASP A 119 -0.14 -13.78 -4.86
CA ASP A 119 -1.16 -14.31 -5.78
C ASP A 119 -2.58 -13.87 -5.40
N VAL A 120 -2.93 -13.86 -4.11
CA VAL A 120 -4.24 -13.36 -3.67
C VAL A 120 -4.44 -11.91 -4.12
N VAL A 121 -3.45 -11.05 -3.87
CA VAL A 121 -3.50 -9.64 -4.29
C VAL A 121 -3.56 -9.51 -5.81
N ARG A 122 -2.77 -10.30 -6.55
CA ARG A 122 -2.77 -10.31 -8.02
C ARG A 122 -4.14 -10.72 -8.57
N ILE A 123 -4.75 -11.78 -8.03
CA ILE A 123 -6.02 -12.35 -8.51
C ILE A 123 -7.18 -11.39 -8.18
N LEU A 124 -7.33 -10.98 -6.92
CA LEU A 124 -8.40 -10.07 -6.50
C LEU A 124 -8.26 -8.72 -7.19
N GLY A 125 -7.04 -8.18 -7.26
CA GLY A 125 -6.76 -6.93 -7.96
C GLY A 125 -7.09 -6.97 -9.45
N ASN A 126 -6.97 -8.13 -10.10
CA ASN A 126 -7.39 -8.32 -11.49
C ASN A 126 -8.92 -8.35 -11.59
N ASP A 127 -9.60 -8.99 -10.63
CA ASP A 127 -11.06 -9.03 -10.54
C ASP A 127 -11.68 -7.62 -10.40
N TYR A 128 -11.03 -6.71 -9.64
CA TYR A 128 -11.43 -5.30 -9.56
C TYR A 128 -11.32 -4.52 -10.88
N ALA A 129 -10.49 -4.97 -11.82
CA ALA A 129 -10.34 -4.37 -13.15
C ALA A 129 -11.31 -4.95 -14.19
N HIS A 130 -11.82 -6.16 -13.95
CA HIS A 130 -12.70 -6.84 -14.89
C HIS A 130 -14.15 -6.37 -14.75
N TRP A 131 -14.86 -6.34 -15.88
CA TRP A 131 -16.28 -6.02 -15.93
C TRP A 131 -17.13 -6.98 -15.10
N ARG A 132 -16.77 -8.26 -15.11
CA ARG A 132 -17.41 -9.31 -14.32
C ARG A 132 -16.48 -9.67 -13.16
N ARG A 133 -17.00 -9.62 -11.94
CA ARG A 133 -16.34 -10.13 -10.76
C ARG A 133 -16.66 -11.59 -10.55
N ASP A 134 -15.63 -12.38 -10.35
CA ASP A 134 -15.73 -13.81 -10.03
C ASP A 134 -15.63 -14.06 -8.51
N TYR A 135 -15.19 -13.07 -7.73
CA TYR A 135 -15.01 -13.20 -6.28
C TYR A 135 -15.80 -12.12 -5.52
N ASP A 136 -16.55 -12.55 -4.51
CA ASP A 136 -17.19 -11.65 -3.54
C ASP A 136 -16.33 -11.52 -2.28
N ILE A 137 -15.09 -11.04 -2.47
CA ILE A 137 -14.11 -10.85 -1.40
C ILE A 137 -13.90 -9.34 -1.20
N PRO A 138 -13.97 -8.85 0.05
CA PRO A 138 -13.81 -7.42 0.33
C PRO A 138 -12.37 -6.95 0.10
N LEU A 139 -12.23 -5.67 -0.22
CA LEU A 139 -10.93 -5.03 -0.48
C LEU A 139 -10.00 -5.12 0.74
N ASP A 140 -10.56 -5.09 1.95
CA ASP A 140 -9.81 -5.23 3.19
C ASP A 140 -9.09 -6.58 3.31
N GLU A 141 -9.67 -7.66 2.78
CA GLU A 141 -9.01 -8.96 2.75
C GLU A 141 -7.80 -8.90 1.80
N MET A 142 -7.96 -8.32 0.61
CA MET A 142 -6.86 -8.09 -0.33
C MET A 142 -5.73 -7.25 0.31
N LYS A 143 -6.08 -6.20 1.07
CA LYS A 143 -5.11 -5.37 1.80
C LYS A 143 -4.37 -6.17 2.86
N ALA A 144 -5.04 -7.04 3.61
CA ALA A 144 -4.40 -7.89 4.61
C ALA A 144 -3.32 -8.80 3.99
N TYR A 145 -3.57 -9.37 2.80
CA TYR A 145 -2.56 -10.16 2.09
C TYR A 145 -1.41 -9.30 1.54
N LEU A 146 -1.67 -8.05 1.13
CA LEU A 146 -0.60 -7.12 0.77
C LEU A 146 0.23 -6.73 2.00
N ASP A 147 -0.39 -6.51 3.16
CA ASP A 147 0.28 -6.21 4.42
C ASP A 147 1.18 -7.35 4.91
N ILE A 148 0.76 -8.61 4.73
CA ILE A 148 1.60 -9.79 4.97
C ILE A 148 2.86 -9.73 4.08
N PHE A 149 2.69 -9.41 2.80
CA PHE A 149 3.79 -9.32 1.84
C PHE A 149 4.77 -8.19 2.20
N ILE A 150 4.24 -7.00 2.51
CA ILE A 150 5.02 -5.83 2.97
C ILE A 150 5.80 -6.18 4.24
N SER A 151 5.16 -6.86 5.19
CA SER A 151 5.78 -7.26 6.46
C SER A 151 6.93 -8.24 6.23
N ALA A 152 6.77 -9.22 5.34
CA ALA A 152 7.82 -10.17 5.00
C ALA A 152 9.04 -9.48 4.37
N ILE A 153 8.82 -8.54 3.45
CA ILE A 153 9.90 -7.71 2.89
C ILE A 153 10.59 -6.91 3.98
N ASN A 154 9.82 -6.24 4.84
CA ASN A 154 10.39 -5.44 5.93
C ASN A 154 11.26 -6.29 6.87
N VAL A 155 10.82 -7.51 7.21
CA VAL A 155 11.61 -8.45 8.01
C VAL A 155 12.95 -8.75 7.33
N ASN A 156 12.96 -9.05 6.02
CA ASN A 156 14.20 -9.29 5.29
C ASN A 156 15.13 -8.06 5.30
N LEU A 157 14.59 -6.86 5.07
CA LEU A 157 15.38 -5.62 5.13
C LEU A 157 15.97 -5.39 6.53
N MET A 158 15.21 -5.67 7.60
CA MET A 158 15.70 -5.54 8.98
C MET A 158 16.82 -6.54 9.28
N MET A 159 16.73 -7.77 8.77
CA MET A 159 17.80 -8.76 8.92
C MET A 159 19.09 -8.34 8.19
N GLN A 160 18.97 -7.63 7.08
CA GLN A 160 20.10 -7.10 6.31
C GLN A 160 20.71 -5.84 6.93
N ASN A 161 19.95 -5.13 7.77
CA ASN A 161 20.34 -3.88 8.41
C ASN A 161 20.29 -3.98 9.95
N PRO A 162 21.06 -4.89 10.58
CA PRO A 162 21.01 -5.06 12.02
C PRO A 162 21.56 -3.81 12.75
N PRO A 163 20.89 -3.33 13.81
CA PRO A 163 21.33 -2.14 14.54
C PRO A 163 22.59 -2.36 15.37
N VAL A 164 23.02 -3.62 15.51
CA VAL A 164 24.20 -4.02 16.28
C VAL A 164 24.96 -5.10 15.51
N GLN A 165 26.29 -4.99 15.47
CA GLN A 165 27.16 -6.01 14.92
C GLN A 165 27.73 -6.87 16.05
N ARG A 166 27.81 -8.18 15.83
CA ARG A 166 28.47 -9.09 16.77
C ARG A 166 29.96 -8.75 16.77
N LYS A 167 30.49 -8.28 17.91
CA LYS A 167 31.94 -8.16 18.08
C LYS A 167 32.53 -9.57 18.09
N HIS A 168 33.37 -9.87 17.10
CA HIS A 168 34.22 -11.06 17.11
C HIS A 168 35.42 -10.84 18.02
#